data_AF-A0A8S0FQD5-F1
#
_entry.id   AF-A0A8S0FQD5-F1
#
_cell.length_a   1.000
_cell.length_b   1.000
_cell.length_c   1.000
_cell.angle_alpha   90.00
_cell.angle_beta   90.00
_cell.angle_gamma   90.00
#
_symmetry.space_group_name_H-M   'P 1'
#
loop_
_entity.id
_entity.type
_entity.pdbx_description
1 polymer ?
#
loop_
_entity_poly.entity_id
_entity_poly.type
_entity_poly.pdbx_seq_one_letter_code
_entity_poly.pdbx_strand_id
1 'polypeptide(L)'
;MSGGLPKDWEKTTQKYINELQANPAKIATRKASQNTLNAYGPMLPELLGGSADLAPSNLTIWKGSVSLKEDPAGNYIHYGVREFGMTAIANGIAHHGGFVPYTATFLM
;
A
#
# COMPACT_ATOMS: atom_id res chain seq x y z
N MET A 1 -12.80 -7.96 -12.26
CA MET A 1 -11.43 -7.90 -12.83
C MET A 1 -10.87 -9.30 -12.90
N SER A 2 -10.11 -9.66 -13.93
CA SER A 2 -9.61 -11.01 -14.18
C SER A 2 -8.46 -11.47 -13.25
N GLY A 3 -8.15 -10.72 -12.19
CA GLY A 3 -7.14 -11.09 -11.18
C GLY A 3 -5.70 -11.14 -11.70
N GLY A 4 -5.44 -10.63 -12.90
CA GLY A 4 -4.12 -10.62 -13.51
C GLY A 4 -3.28 -9.44 -13.07
N LEU A 5 -1.97 -9.65 -12.98
CA LEU A 5 -0.99 -8.59 -12.74
C LEU A 5 -0.80 -7.74 -14.00
N PRO A 6 -0.28 -6.50 -13.88
CA PRO A 6 0.06 -5.67 -15.03
C PRO A 6 0.98 -6.41 -16.02
N LYS A 7 0.85 -6.11 -17.32
CA LYS A 7 1.63 -6.79 -18.38
C LYS A 7 3.16 -6.76 -18.14
N ASP A 8 3.67 -5.66 -17.60
CA ASP A 8 5.10 -5.45 -17.34
C ASP A 8 5.50 -5.74 -15.87
N TRP A 9 4.66 -6.46 -15.12
CA TRP A 9 4.87 -6.71 -13.69
C TRP A 9 6.23 -7.35 -13.41
N GLU A 10 6.49 -8.54 -13.96
CA GLU A 10 7.72 -9.30 -13.71
C GLU A 10 8.97 -8.51 -14.07
N LYS A 11 8.95 -7.82 -15.21
CA LYS A 11 10.06 -6.99 -15.67
C LYS A 11 10.34 -5.86 -14.70
N THR A 12 9.30 -5.19 -14.22
CA THR A 12 9.46 -4.02 -13.35
C THR A 12 9.86 -4.42 -11.94
N THR A 13 9.27 -5.48 -11.38
CA THR A 13 9.64 -6.01 -10.07
C THR A 13 11.08 -6.53 -10.08
N GLN A 14 11.49 -7.26 -11.13
CA GLN A 14 12.84 -7.78 -11.23
C GLN A 14 13.87 -6.66 -11.35
N LYS A 15 13.56 -5.62 -12.13
CA LYS A 15 14.40 -4.42 -12.21
C LYS A 15 14.58 -3.78 -10.84
N TYR A 16 13.49 -3.58 -10.08
CA TYR A 16 13.55 -2.98 -8.75
C TYR A 16 14.34 -3.84 -7.76
N ILE A 17 14.15 -5.17 -7.78
CA ILE A 17 14.91 -6.12 -6.97
C ILE A 17 16.42 -6.01 -7.27
N ASN A 18 16.79 -6.01 -8.55
CA ASN A 18 18.19 -5.89 -8.96
C ASN A 18 18.80 -4.55 -8.52
N GLU A 19 18.05 -3.45 -8.62
CA GLU A 19 18.49 -2.13 -8.14
C GLU A 19 18.74 -2.12 -6.62
N LEU A 20 17.88 -2.76 -5.83
CA LEU A 20 18.06 -2.89 -4.38
C LEU A 20 19.28 -3.75 -4.02
N GLN A 21 19.53 -4.84 -4.77
CA GLN A 21 20.71 -5.68 -4.57
C GLN A 21 22.01 -4.98 -4.95
N ALA A 22 21.99 -4.21 -6.05
CA ALA A 22 23.14 -3.42 -6.49
C ALA A 22 23.43 -2.21 -5.57
N ASN A 23 22.42 -1.71 -4.86
CA ASN A 23 22.52 -0.55 -3.98
C ASN A 23 22.03 -0.87 -2.56
N PRO A 24 22.77 -1.65 -1.77
CA PRO A 24 22.38 -1.98 -0.40
C PRO A 24 22.23 -0.72 0.45
N ALA A 25 21.13 -0.64 1.21
CA ALA A 25 20.85 0.49 2.08
C ALA A 25 20.53 0.01 3.51
N LYS A 26 21.16 0.65 4.51
CA LYS A 26 20.87 0.40 5.92
C LYS A 26 19.67 1.25 6.36
N ILE A 27 18.47 0.74 6.11
CA ILE A 27 17.20 1.39 6.46
C ILE A 27 16.32 0.49 7.32
N ALA A 28 15.40 1.09 8.09
CA ALA A 28 14.39 0.34 8.80
C ALA A 28 13.44 -0.36 7.82
N THR A 29 12.95 -1.56 8.16
CA THR A 29 12.04 -2.34 7.30
C THR A 29 10.72 -1.62 7.01
N ARG A 30 10.18 -0.82 7.95
CA ARG A 30 9.05 0.09 7.67
C ARG A 30 9.33 1.09 6.55
N LYS A 31 10.57 1.59 6.48
CA LYS A 31 10.99 2.50 5.41
C LYS A 31 11.17 1.75 4.09
N ALA A 32 11.70 0.53 4.14
CA ALA A 32 11.73 -0.35 2.97
C ALA A 32 10.31 -0.62 2.44
N SER A 33 9.33 -0.89 3.31
CA SER A 33 7.92 -1.03 2.95
C SER A 33 7.37 0.22 2.24
N GLN A 34 7.63 1.41 2.76
CA GLN A 34 7.23 2.66 2.10
C GLN A 34 7.90 2.84 0.74
N ASN A 35 9.18 2.48 0.61
CA ASN A 35 9.89 2.56 -0.66
C ASN A 35 9.26 1.60 -1.69
N THR A 36 8.87 0.39 -1.27
CA THR A 36 8.12 -0.56 -2.10
C THR A 36 6.76 0.00 -2.53
N LEU A 37 6.00 0.63 -1.63
CA LEU A 37 4.75 1.30 -1.99
C LEU A 37 4.97 2.40 -3.05
N ASN A 38 6.06 3.17 -2.94
CA ASN A 38 6.41 4.17 -3.94
C ASN A 38 6.81 3.55 -5.29
N ALA A 39 7.44 2.37 -5.28
CA ALA A 39 7.88 1.70 -6.49
C ALA A 39 6.73 1.01 -7.23
N TYR A 40 5.82 0.35 -6.50
CA TYR A 40 4.75 -0.47 -7.08
C TYR A 40 3.39 0.21 -7.15
N GLY A 41 3.12 1.19 -6.27
CA GLY A 41 1.87 1.94 -6.26
C GLY A 41 1.42 2.50 -7.61
N PRO A 42 2.32 3.11 -8.41
CA PRO A 42 1.96 3.63 -9.75
C PRO A 42 1.46 2.58 -10.74
N MET A 43 1.79 1.29 -10.54
CA MET A 43 1.41 0.20 -11.44
C MET A 43 0.21 -0.61 -10.95
N LEU A 44 -0.20 -0.41 -9.68
CA LEU A 44 -1.25 -1.16 -9.02
C LEU A 44 -2.40 -0.20 -8.66
N PRO A 45 -3.19 0.26 -9.64
CA PRO A 45 -4.32 1.16 -9.41
C PRO A 45 -5.38 0.57 -8.47
N GLU A 46 -5.41 -0.75 -8.30
CA GLU A 46 -6.28 -1.47 -7.38
C GLU A 46 -5.87 -1.37 -5.90
N LEU A 47 -4.68 -0.83 -5.56
CA LEU A 47 -4.29 -0.67 -4.16
C LEU A 47 -5.21 0.30 -3.44
N LEU A 48 -5.78 -0.14 -2.31
CA LEU A 48 -6.56 0.71 -1.41
C LEU A 48 -5.98 0.65 0.01
N GLY A 49 -5.20 1.67 0.34
CA GLY A 49 -4.39 1.73 1.54
C GLY A 49 -5.05 2.37 2.73
N GLY A 50 -4.47 2.17 3.91
CA GLY A 50 -4.71 3.05 5.04
C GLY A 50 -3.98 2.62 6.31
N SER A 51 -4.08 3.47 7.32
CA SER A 51 -3.52 3.21 8.65
C SER A 51 -4.47 3.68 9.74
N ALA A 52 -4.42 3.00 10.88
CA ALA A 52 -5.16 3.35 12.09
C ALA A 52 -4.51 4.56 12.81
N ASP A 53 -4.58 5.74 12.19
CA ASP A 53 -4.00 7.00 12.68
C ASP A 53 -2.48 7.01 12.88
N LEU A 54 -1.78 6.02 12.32
CA LEU A 54 -0.34 5.82 12.48
C LEU A 54 0.42 5.96 11.16
N ALA A 55 -0.17 6.63 10.16
CA ALA A 55 0.41 6.80 8.83
C ALA A 55 1.88 7.29 8.82
N PRO A 56 2.27 8.33 9.58
CA PRO A 56 3.68 8.77 9.63
C PRO A 56 4.60 7.79 10.37
N SER A 57 4.06 6.92 11.22
CA SER A 57 4.81 5.94 12.01
C SER A 57 5.00 4.60 11.26
N ASN A 58 3.94 4.13 10.61
CA ASN A 58 3.93 2.92 9.79
C ASN A 58 4.48 3.15 8.37
N LEU A 59 4.48 4.41 7.91
CA LEU A 59 4.95 4.82 6.59
C LEU A 59 4.12 4.25 5.42
N THR A 60 2.80 4.37 5.52
CA THR A 60 1.82 3.82 4.55
C THR A 60 1.42 4.78 3.42
N ILE A 61 1.74 6.06 3.55
CA ILE A 61 1.50 7.07 2.51
C ILE A 61 2.69 7.06 1.54
N TRP A 62 2.41 6.88 0.26
CA TRP A 62 3.36 6.97 -0.85
C TRP A 62 3.01 8.17 -1.74
N LYS A 63 3.89 8.52 -2.70
CA LYS A 63 3.79 9.79 -3.46
C LYS A 63 2.47 9.99 -4.21
N GLY A 64 1.79 8.91 -4.60
CA GLY A 64 0.49 8.95 -5.29
C GLY A 64 -0.70 8.57 -4.41
N SER A 65 -0.54 8.56 -3.09
CA SER A 65 -1.66 8.38 -2.17
C SER A 65 -2.60 9.59 -2.21
N VAL A 66 -3.88 9.34 -2.42
CA VAL A 66 -4.95 10.36 -2.41
C VAL A 66 -6.02 9.92 -1.42
N SER A 67 -6.37 10.81 -0.49
CA SER A 67 -7.34 10.55 0.57
C SER A 67 -8.76 10.41 -0.01
N LEU A 68 -9.48 9.35 0.38
CA LEU A 68 -10.91 9.19 0.04
C LEU A 68 -11.80 10.31 0.57
N LYS A 69 -11.34 11.02 1.60
CA LYS A 69 -12.05 12.20 2.13
C LYS A 69 -11.94 13.40 1.19
N GLU A 70 -10.84 13.51 0.47
CA GLU A 70 -10.55 14.63 -0.43
C GLU A 70 -11.07 14.33 -1.84
N ASP A 71 -10.90 13.09 -2.30
CA ASP A 71 -11.37 12.60 -3.59
C ASP A 71 -11.98 11.20 -3.44
N PRO A 72 -13.29 10.99 -3.72
CA PRO A 72 -13.91 9.68 -3.71
C PRO A 72 -13.27 8.64 -4.65
N ALA A 73 -12.51 9.08 -5.66
CA ALA A 73 -11.71 8.23 -6.54
C ALA A 73 -10.27 7.98 -6.03
N GLY A 74 -9.95 8.44 -4.81
CA GLY A 74 -8.67 8.23 -4.17
C GLY A 74 -8.39 6.76 -3.81
N ASN A 75 -7.25 6.54 -3.17
CA ASN A 75 -6.71 5.20 -2.89
C ASN A 75 -6.18 5.06 -1.45
N TYR A 76 -6.55 6.00 -0.55
CA TYR A 76 -6.07 6.03 0.82
C TYR A 76 -7.18 6.35 1.83
N ILE A 77 -7.24 5.57 2.90
CA ILE A 77 -8.23 5.63 3.97
C ILE A 77 -7.56 6.05 5.28
N HIS A 78 -8.04 7.14 5.87
CA HIS A 78 -7.71 7.52 7.24
C HIS A 78 -8.70 6.86 8.20
N TYR A 79 -8.35 5.67 8.71
CA TYR A 79 -9.25 4.86 9.55
C TYR A 79 -9.49 5.46 10.96
N GLY A 80 -8.62 6.35 11.43
CA GLY A 80 -8.55 6.75 12.84
C GLY A 80 -8.06 5.61 13.73
N VAL A 81 -8.11 5.77 15.05
CA VAL A 81 -7.65 4.74 16.03
C VAL A 81 -8.68 3.61 16.14
N ARG A 82 -8.73 2.74 15.12
CA ARG A 82 -9.79 1.73 14.94
C ARG A 82 -9.27 0.46 14.28
N GLU A 83 -8.30 -0.20 14.87
CA GLU A 83 -7.60 -1.36 14.31
C GLU A 83 -8.55 -2.50 13.92
N PHE A 84 -9.47 -2.85 14.82
CA PHE A 84 -10.40 -3.95 14.56
C PHE A 84 -11.39 -3.62 13.44
N GLY A 85 -11.97 -2.41 13.49
CA GLY A 85 -12.86 -1.92 12.43
C GLY A 85 -12.14 -1.79 11.08
N MET A 86 -10.92 -1.25 11.07
CA MET A 86 -10.05 -1.16 9.89
C MET A 86 -9.88 -2.55 9.24
N THR A 87 -9.56 -3.55 10.04
CA THR A 87 -9.31 -4.91 9.55
C THR A 87 -10.59 -5.56 9.00
N ALA A 88 -11.72 -5.41 9.69
CA ALA A 88 -13.01 -5.92 9.22
C ALA A 88 -13.48 -5.21 7.92
N ILE A 89 -13.27 -3.89 7.81
CA ILE A 89 -13.55 -3.12 6.60
C ILE A 89 -12.67 -3.62 5.43
N ALA A 90 -11.37 -3.84 5.68
CA ALA A 90 -10.46 -4.36 4.66
C ALA A 90 -10.87 -5.75 4.15
N ASN A 91 -11.37 -6.64 5.02
CA ASN A 91 -11.95 -7.91 4.60
C ASN A 91 -13.15 -7.71 3.66
N GLY A 92 -14.04 -6.77 4.00
CA GLY A 92 -15.18 -6.40 3.16
C GLY A 92 -14.75 -5.86 1.79
N ILE A 93 -13.72 -5.00 1.75
CA ILE A 93 -13.14 -4.47 0.51
C ILE A 93 -12.59 -5.60 -0.37
N ALA A 94 -11.83 -6.54 0.23
CA ALA A 94 -11.28 -7.68 -0.50
C ALA A 94 -12.39 -8.59 -1.06
N HIS A 95 -13.45 -8.83 -0.28
CA HIS A 95 -14.59 -9.65 -0.71
C HIS A 95 -15.48 -9.00 -1.78
N HIS A 96 -15.64 -7.67 -1.71
CA HIS A 96 -16.33 -6.92 -2.75
C HIS A 96 -15.63 -7.08 -4.11
N GLY A 97 -14.29 -7.18 -4.08
CA GLY A 97 -13.47 -7.27 -5.27
C GLY A 97 -13.27 -5.90 -5.94
N GLY A 98 -12.26 -5.84 -6.80
CA GLY A 98 -11.86 -4.60 -7.45
C GLY A 98 -10.69 -3.87 -6.78
N PHE A 99 -10.35 -4.23 -5.54
CA PHE A 99 -9.26 -3.61 -4.78
C PHE A 99 -8.38 -4.65 -4.10
N VAL A 100 -7.13 -4.27 -3.84
CA VAL A 100 -6.17 -4.97 -2.99
C VAL A 100 -5.95 -4.08 -1.76
N PRO A 101 -6.62 -4.36 -0.62
CA PRO A 101 -6.49 -3.52 0.55
C PRO A 101 -5.17 -3.76 1.27
N TYR A 102 -4.57 -2.68 1.80
CA TYR A 102 -3.49 -2.78 2.79
C TYR A 102 -3.81 -1.93 4.02
N THR A 103 -3.57 -2.49 5.19
CA THR A 103 -3.88 -1.88 6.50
C THR A 103 -2.64 -1.85 7.37
N ALA A 104 -2.49 -0.83 8.21
CA ALA A 104 -1.35 -0.75 9.14
C ALA A 104 -1.71 -0.14 10.50
N THR A 105 -1.09 -0.70 11.53
CA THR A 105 -0.97 -0.15 12.88
C THR A 105 0.37 -0.64 13.48
N PHE A 106 0.65 -0.37 14.75
CA PHE A 106 1.73 -1.07 15.44
C PHE A 106 1.39 -2.56 15.65
N LEU A 107 2.42 -3.38 15.82
CA LEU A 107 2.26 -4.83 16.05
C LEU A 107 1.87 -5.17 17.50
N MET A 108 2.20 -4.29 18.45
CA MET A 108 2.08 -4.54 19.90
C MET A 108 0.84 -3.90 20.49
#